data_AF-A0A1Y2QRW0-F1
#
_entry.id   AF-A0A1Y2QRW0-F1
#
_cell.length_a   1.000
_cell.length_b   1.000
_cell.length_c   1.000
_cell.angle_alpha   90.00
_cell.angle_beta   90.00
_cell.angle_gamma   90.00
#
_symmetry.space_group_name_H-M   'P 1'
#
loop_
_entity.id
_entity.type
_entity.pdbx_description
1 polymer ?
#
loop_
_entity_poly.entity_id
_entity_poly.type
_entity_poly.pdbx_seq_one_letter_code
_entity_poly.pdbx_strand_id
1 'polypeptide(L)'
;MVAPGDPTDVLVLDTNIALDLFVFRDPAIAPLREWLDGTGVSWLATQAMREELARVLGYPQIARRLSAQAQPAQNVLDVFDRCVRLVPDAPKAAYTCKDADDQKFIDLAVQHRATLVSKDDAVLCMARRLARVGVNVCREWSPAHV
;
A
#
# COMPACT_ATOMS: atom_id res chain seq x y z
N MET A 1 9.59 1.79 -25.52
CA MET A 1 8.85 3.03 -25.18
C MET A 1 7.63 2.59 -24.41
N VAL A 2 7.62 2.78 -23.09
CA VAL A 2 6.43 2.54 -22.27
C VAL A 2 5.55 3.79 -22.43
N ALA A 3 4.33 3.62 -22.93
CA ALA A 3 3.34 4.70 -22.98
C ALA A 3 3.13 5.26 -21.56
N PRO A 4 2.76 6.54 -21.40
CA PRO A 4 2.39 7.06 -20.07
C PRO A 4 1.27 6.17 -19.54
N GLY A 5 1.56 5.42 -18.47
CA GLY A 5 0.62 4.44 -17.90
C GLY A 5 -0.72 5.10 -17.65
N ASP A 6 -1.79 4.36 -17.96
CA ASP A 6 -3.13 4.83 -17.67
C ASP A 6 -3.21 5.14 -16.16
N PRO A 7 -3.98 6.14 -15.72
CA PRO A 7 -4.09 6.50 -14.30
C PRO A 7 -4.48 5.33 -13.38
N THR A 8 -4.95 4.22 -13.94
CA THR A 8 -5.31 2.99 -13.25
C THR A 8 -4.10 2.11 -12.88
N ASP A 9 -2.91 2.33 -13.45
CA ASP A 9 -1.69 1.53 -13.21
C ASP A 9 -0.88 1.96 -11.96
N VAL A 10 -1.48 2.72 -11.05
CA VAL A 10 -0.80 3.25 -9.86
C VAL A 10 -1.51 2.76 -8.60
N LEU A 11 -0.74 2.14 -7.70
CA LEU A 11 -1.25 1.62 -6.44
C LEU A 11 -0.69 2.37 -5.24
N VAL A 12 -1.52 2.50 -4.21
CA VAL A 12 -1.09 2.79 -2.84
C VAL A 12 -1.61 1.63 -1.97
N LEU A 13 -0.71 0.98 -1.24
CA LEU A 13 -1.05 -0.10 -0.34
C LEU A 13 -0.90 0.38 1.10
N ASP A 14 -1.85 0.04 1.97
CA ASP A 14 -1.72 0.29 3.41
C ASP A 14 -0.66 -0.63 4.05
N THR A 15 -0.33 -0.34 5.32
CA THR A 15 0.66 -1.13 6.07
C THR A 15 0.21 -2.58 6.28
N ASN A 16 -1.09 -2.86 6.43
CA ASN A 16 -1.61 -4.21 6.61
C ASN A 16 -1.42 -5.06 5.35
N ILE A 17 -1.70 -4.51 4.16
CA ILE A 17 -1.45 -5.16 2.88
C ILE A 17 0.05 -5.43 2.69
N ALA A 18 0.93 -4.50 3.08
CA ALA A 18 2.38 -4.71 3.03
C ALA A 18 2.83 -5.85 3.97
N LEU A 19 2.26 -5.96 5.17
CA LEU A 19 2.52 -7.08 6.08
C LEU A 19 2.00 -8.40 5.51
N ASP A 20 0.83 -8.40 4.86
CA ASP A 20 0.27 -9.58 4.21
C ASP A 20 1.15 -10.08 3.07
N LEU A 21 1.73 -9.18 2.28
CA LEU A 21 2.68 -9.51 1.22
C LEU A 21 3.96 -10.16 1.76
N PHE A 22 4.57 -9.57 2.80
CA PHE A 22 5.96 -9.90 3.16
C PHE A 22 6.13 -10.74 4.43
N VAL A 23 5.19 -10.65 5.38
CA VAL A 23 5.30 -11.25 6.72
C VAL A 23 4.29 -12.37 6.92
N PHE A 24 3.02 -12.13 6.57
CA PHE A 24 1.98 -13.15 6.69
C PHE A 24 1.95 -14.08 5.49
N ARG A 25 2.36 -13.58 4.31
CA ARG A 25 2.29 -14.28 3.01
C ARG A 25 0.88 -14.79 2.74
N ASP A 26 -0.09 -13.92 2.93
CA ASP A 26 -1.52 -14.24 2.76
C ASP A 26 -1.78 -14.69 1.31
N PRO A 27 -2.30 -15.91 1.09
CA PRO A 27 -2.65 -16.39 -0.26
C PRO A 27 -3.64 -15.48 -1.00
N ALA A 28 -4.50 -14.76 -0.28
CA ALA A 28 -5.46 -13.84 -0.89
C ALA A 28 -4.78 -12.67 -1.62
N ILE A 29 -3.53 -12.34 -1.27
CA ILE A 29 -2.76 -11.25 -1.86
C ILE A 29 -1.74 -11.78 -2.90
N ALA A 30 -1.72 -13.10 -3.18
CA ALA A 30 -0.85 -13.68 -4.20
C ALA A 30 -1.01 -13.05 -5.61
N PRO A 31 -2.24 -12.75 -6.09
CA PRO A 31 -2.41 -12.08 -7.39
C PRO A 31 -1.76 -10.70 -7.45
N LEU A 32 -1.80 -9.94 -6.35
CA LEU A 32 -1.15 -8.62 -6.26
C LEU A 32 0.37 -8.75 -6.35
N ARG A 33 0.96 -9.77 -5.71
CA ARG A 33 2.40 -10.02 -5.80
C ARG A 33 2.84 -10.36 -7.23
N GLU A 34 2.16 -11.30 -7.88
CA GLU A 34 2.47 -11.69 -9.27
C GLU A 34 2.34 -10.51 -10.22
N TRP A 35 1.38 -9.63 -9.96
CA TRP A 35 1.18 -8.46 -10.78
C TRP A 35 2.24 -7.37 -10.55
N LEU A 36 2.64 -7.11 -9.29
CA LEU A 36 3.77 -6.23 -8.98
C LEU A 36 5.08 -6.70 -9.63
N ASP A 37 5.28 -8.01 -9.77
CA ASP A 37 6.47 -8.59 -10.40
C ASP A 37 6.39 -8.57 -11.96
N GLY A 38 5.18 -8.54 -12.52
CA GLY A 38 4.94 -8.83 -13.95
C GLY A 38 4.45 -7.67 -14.81
N THR A 39 3.95 -6.58 -14.23
CA THR A 39 3.30 -5.49 -14.99
C THR A 39 3.94 -4.14 -14.67
N GLY A 40 3.87 -3.19 -15.61
CA GLY A 40 4.53 -1.87 -15.51
C GLY A 40 3.94 -0.91 -14.46
N VAL A 41 3.33 -1.44 -13.41
CA VAL A 41 2.61 -0.69 -12.39
C VAL A 41 3.55 -0.17 -11.33
N SER A 42 3.31 1.06 -10.92
CA SER A 42 4.02 1.70 -9.83
C SER A 42 3.23 1.62 -8.52
N TRP A 43 3.69 0.81 -7.57
CA TRP A 43 3.31 0.97 -6.16
C TRP A 43 4.02 2.21 -5.61
N LEU A 44 3.25 3.26 -5.30
CA LEU A 44 3.76 4.47 -4.67
C LEU A 44 3.74 4.38 -3.15
N ALA A 45 4.79 4.92 -2.52
CA ALA A 45 4.85 5.13 -1.09
C ALA A 45 5.63 6.40 -0.77
N THR A 46 5.43 6.94 0.44
CA THR A 46 6.27 8.02 0.96
C THR A 46 7.28 7.50 1.97
N GLN A 47 8.26 8.33 2.33
CA GLN A 47 9.22 8.01 3.37
C GLN A 47 8.54 7.73 4.72
N ALA A 48 7.48 8.48 5.06
CA ALA A 48 6.72 8.29 6.29
C ALA A 48 6.02 6.91 6.34
N MET A 49 5.51 6.42 5.21
CA MET A 49 4.92 5.07 5.12
C MET A 49 5.98 3.98 5.32
N ARG A 50 7.18 4.15 4.74
CA ARG A 50 8.30 3.21 4.94
C ARG A 50 8.74 3.16 6.40
N GLU A 51 8.84 4.32 7.06
CA GLU A 51 9.21 4.42 8.47
C GLU A 51 8.16 3.82 9.40
N GLU A 52 6.88 3.96 9.07
CA GLU A 52 5.79 3.28 9.76
C GLU A 52 5.95 1.76 9.67
N LEU A 53 6.18 1.22 8.47
CA LEU A 53 6.43 -0.20 8.29
C LEU A 53 7.61 -0.66 9.14
N ALA A 54 8.73 0.07 9.14
CA ALA A 54 9.90 -0.26 9.95
C ALA A 54 9.58 -0.32 11.46
N ARG A 55 8.76 0.62 11.95
CA ARG A 55 8.29 0.64 13.34
C ARG A 55 7.41 -0.57 13.66
N VAL A 56 6.46 -0.89 12.78
CA VAL A 56 5.52 -2.01 12.95
C VAL A 56 6.25 -3.36 12.93
N LEU A 57 7.27 -3.52 12.09
CA LEU A 57 8.11 -4.73 12.10
C LEU A 57 8.85 -4.95 13.43
N GLY A 58 9.07 -3.88 14.20
CA GLY A 58 9.62 -3.92 15.55
C GLY A 58 8.62 -4.29 16.65
N TYR A 59 7.32 -4.35 16.36
CA TYR A 59 6.32 -4.69 17.38
C TYR A 59 6.47 -6.15 17.85
N PRO A 60 6.36 -6.45 19.16
CA PRO A 60 6.74 -7.76 19.71
C PRO A 60 6.11 -8.97 19.00
N GLN A 61 4.85 -8.85 18.60
CA GLN A 61 4.13 -9.93 17.92
C GLN A 61 4.68 -10.19 16.49
N ILE A 62 4.99 -9.12 15.76
CA ILE A 62 5.54 -9.17 14.41
C ILE A 62 7.00 -9.64 14.46
N ALA A 63 7.82 -9.05 15.32
CA ALA A 63 9.21 -9.43 15.54
C ALA A 63 9.35 -10.91 15.92
N ARG A 64 8.47 -11.42 16.80
CA ARG A 64 8.45 -12.86 17.16
C ARG A 64 8.18 -13.75 15.94
N ARG A 65 7.25 -13.36 15.06
CA ARG A 65 6.93 -14.10 13.84
C ARG A 65 8.10 -14.10 12.86
N LEU A 66 8.71 -12.93 12.64
CA LEU A 66 9.89 -12.77 11.79
C LEU A 66 11.05 -13.66 12.26
N SER A 67 11.32 -13.68 13.56
CA SER A 67 12.33 -14.57 14.17
C SER A 67 12.01 -16.05 13.94
N ALA A 68 10.76 -16.46 14.11
CA ALA A 68 10.33 -17.85 13.87
C ALA A 68 10.47 -18.28 12.39
N GLN A 69 10.44 -17.31 11.47
CA GLN A 69 10.62 -17.52 10.03
C GLN A 69 12.08 -17.34 9.57
N ALA A 70 13.02 -17.06 10.49
CA ALA A 70 14.39 -16.68 10.17
C ALA A 70 14.48 -15.53 9.15
N GLN A 71 13.54 -14.57 9.23
CA GLN A 71 13.42 -13.45 8.30
C GLN A 71 13.69 -12.13 9.05
N PRO A 72 14.88 -11.53 8.91
CA PRO A 72 15.16 -10.21 9.49
C PRO A 72 14.18 -9.14 9.00
N ALA A 73 13.81 -8.20 9.88
CA ALA A 73 12.98 -7.05 9.50
C ALA A 73 13.62 -6.23 8.35
N GLN A 74 14.94 -6.11 8.34
CA GLN A 74 15.66 -5.43 7.25
C GLN A 74 15.40 -6.07 5.89
N ASN A 75 15.31 -7.41 5.81
CA ASN A 75 15.00 -8.08 4.55
C ASN A 75 13.60 -7.72 4.04
N VAL A 76 12.63 -7.52 4.93
CA VAL A 76 11.29 -7.06 4.55
C VAL A 76 11.35 -5.64 3.98
N LEU A 77 12.09 -4.74 4.64
CA LEU A 77 12.29 -3.36 4.17
C LEU A 77 13.01 -3.32 2.83
N ASP A 78 14.04 -4.14 2.63
CA ASP A 78 14.78 -4.19 1.36
C ASP A 78 13.89 -4.70 0.20
N VAL A 79 12.97 -5.63 0.49
CA VAL A 79 11.98 -6.09 -0.51
C VAL A 79 10.99 -4.97 -0.80
N PHE A 80 10.44 -4.33 0.24
CA PHE A 80 9.55 -3.18 0.08
C PHE A 80 10.19 -2.10 -0.79
N ASP A 81 11.43 -1.71 -0.50
CA ASP A 81 12.17 -0.68 -1.24
C ASP A 81 12.39 -1.02 -2.72
N ARG A 82 12.43 -2.31 -3.09
CA ARG A 82 12.51 -2.74 -4.49
C ARG A 82 11.15 -2.72 -5.20
N CYS A 83 10.06 -2.93 -4.45
CA CYS A 83 8.71 -2.97 -5.00
C CYS A 83 8.08 -1.58 -5.14
N VAL A 84 8.51 -0.61 -4.33
CA VAL A 84 7.90 0.73 -4.32
C VAL A 84 8.71 1.75 -5.10
N ARG A 85 8.01 2.72 -5.66
CA ARG A 85 8.55 4.00 -6.06
C ARG A 85 8.29 5.02 -4.95
N LEU A 86 9.35 5.43 -4.25
CA LEU A 86 9.26 6.49 -3.26
C LEU A 86 8.98 7.85 -3.93
N VAL A 87 8.00 8.57 -3.38
CA VAL A 87 7.61 9.91 -3.81
C VAL A 87 7.51 10.85 -2.59
N PRO A 88 7.56 12.18 -2.78
CA PRO A 88 7.35 13.14 -1.69
C PRO A 88 6.00 12.96 -1.00
N ASP A 89 5.90 13.45 0.23
CA ASP A 89 4.61 13.49 0.94
C ASP A 89 3.57 14.28 0.16
N ALA A 90 2.36 13.74 0.14
CA ALA A 90 1.24 14.35 -0.55
C ALA A 90 0.58 15.45 0.30
N PRO A 91 0.02 16.49 -0.33
CA PRO A 91 -0.80 17.46 0.39
C PRO A 91 -2.05 16.79 0.96
N LYS A 92 -2.55 17.34 2.07
CA LYS A 92 -3.77 16.83 2.70
C LYS A 92 -4.96 16.85 1.72
N ALA A 93 -5.63 15.72 1.58
CA ALA A 93 -6.80 15.56 0.73
C ALA A 93 -8.04 16.31 1.28
N ALA A 94 -9.02 16.53 0.40
CA ALA A 94 -10.29 17.17 0.75
C ALA A 94 -11.12 16.38 1.77
N TYR A 95 -10.89 15.07 1.89
CA TYR A 95 -11.58 14.21 2.84
C TYR A 95 -10.60 13.78 3.95
N THR A 96 -11.05 13.94 5.21
CA THR A 96 -10.29 13.51 6.38
C THR A 96 -10.79 12.13 6.84
N CYS A 97 -9.89 11.18 7.03
CA CYS A 97 -10.15 9.90 7.68
C CYS A 97 -10.37 10.11 9.17
N LYS A 98 -11.19 9.25 9.78
CA LYS A 98 -11.36 9.25 11.24
C LYS A 98 -10.10 8.76 11.97
N ASP A 99 -9.30 7.94 11.30
CA ASP A 99 -7.99 7.51 11.77
C ASP A 99 -6.94 8.43 11.15
N ALA A 100 -6.19 9.12 12.01
CA ALA A 100 -5.17 10.08 11.56
C ALA A 100 -3.94 9.38 10.97
N ASP A 101 -3.65 8.14 11.40
CA ASP A 101 -2.50 7.38 10.88
C ASP A 101 -2.76 6.93 9.44
N ASP A 102 -4.03 6.64 9.11
CA ASP A 102 -4.43 6.26 7.75
C ASP A 102 -4.49 7.43 6.74
N GLN A 103 -4.48 8.67 7.22
CA GLN A 103 -4.66 9.84 6.37
C GLN A 103 -3.60 9.92 5.25
N LYS A 104 -2.34 9.55 5.54
CA LYS A 104 -1.23 9.63 4.59
C LYS A 104 -1.44 8.77 3.33
N PHE A 105 -2.09 7.62 3.47
CA PHE A 105 -2.40 6.74 2.34
C PHE A 105 -3.47 7.35 1.45
N ILE A 106 -4.47 7.99 2.06
CA ILE A 106 -5.54 8.71 1.36
C ILE A 106 -4.99 9.93 0.63
N ASP A 107 -4.15 10.72 1.29
CA ASP A 107 -3.51 11.89 0.71
C ASP A 107 -2.70 11.51 -0.54
N LEU A 108 -1.89 10.46 -0.42
CA LEU A 108 -1.09 9.96 -1.54
C LEU A 108 -1.96 9.43 -2.68
N ALA A 109 -2.99 8.64 -2.36
CA ALA A 109 -3.90 8.12 -3.37
C ALA A 109 -4.63 9.23 -4.13
N VAL A 110 -5.09 10.28 -3.43
CA VAL A 110 -5.77 11.42 -4.04
C VAL A 110 -4.83 12.23 -4.93
N GLN A 111 -3.61 12.51 -4.47
CA GLN A 111 -2.61 13.27 -5.24
C GLN A 111 -2.29 12.59 -6.58
N HIS A 112 -2.22 11.25 -6.60
CA HIS A 112 -1.84 10.49 -7.78
C HIS A 112 -3.02 9.83 -8.51
N ARG A 113 -4.26 9.99 -8.02
CA ARG A 113 -5.45 9.24 -8.47
C ARG A 113 -5.22 7.73 -8.51
N ALA A 114 -4.47 7.24 -7.53
CA ALA A 114 -4.10 5.83 -7.44
C ALA A 114 -5.26 4.99 -6.89
N THR A 115 -5.24 3.69 -7.18
CA THR A 115 -6.07 2.72 -6.47
C THR A 115 -5.47 2.48 -5.09
N LEU A 116 -6.27 2.72 -4.04
CA LEU A 116 -5.91 2.46 -2.65
C LEU A 116 -6.40 1.06 -2.25
N VAL A 117 -5.46 0.17 -1.94
CA VAL A 117 -5.77 -1.17 -1.43
C VAL A 117 -5.62 -1.16 0.08
N SER A 118 -6.69 -1.47 0.80
CA SER A 118 -6.69 -1.44 2.26
C SER A 118 -7.63 -2.47 2.87
N LYS A 119 -7.23 -3.06 4.00
CA LYS A 119 -8.10 -3.92 4.81
C LYS A 119 -8.77 -3.17 5.97
N ASP A 120 -8.44 -1.91 6.19
CA ASP A 120 -8.95 -1.12 7.31
C ASP A 120 -10.37 -0.58 7.05
N ASP A 121 -11.29 -0.80 7.99
CA ASP A 121 -12.67 -0.34 7.86
C ASP A 121 -12.81 1.19 7.87
N ALA A 122 -11.89 1.91 8.52
CA ALA A 122 -11.81 3.37 8.50
C ALA A 122 -11.51 3.90 7.10
N VAL A 123 -10.59 3.27 6.37
CA VAL A 123 -10.30 3.60 4.98
C VAL A 123 -11.42 3.14 4.07
N LEU A 124 -11.87 1.88 4.20
CA LEU A 124 -12.88 1.28 3.33
C LEU A 124 -14.22 2.03 3.38
N CYS A 125 -14.62 2.57 4.53
CA CYS A 125 -15.85 3.36 4.63
C CYS A 125 -15.80 4.68 3.84
N MET A 126 -14.60 5.13 3.42
CA MET A 126 -14.40 6.33 2.60
C MET A 126 -14.50 6.08 1.09
N ALA A 127 -14.58 4.82 0.63
CA ALA A 127 -14.54 4.45 -0.79
C ALA A 127 -15.46 5.30 -1.68
N ARG A 128 -16.72 5.48 -1.28
CA ARG A 128 -17.69 6.29 -2.06
C ARG A 128 -17.33 7.78 -2.15
N ARG A 129 -16.68 8.33 -1.13
CA ARG A 129 -16.23 9.74 -1.13
C ARG A 129 -15.00 9.88 -2.01
N LEU A 130 -14.04 8.97 -1.84
CA LEU A 130 -12.78 8.96 -2.59
C LEU A 130 -12.98 8.72 -4.09
N ALA A 131 -13.98 7.92 -4.47
CA ALA A 131 -14.38 7.75 -5.88
C ALA A 131 -14.76 9.08 -6.56
N ARG A 132 -15.31 10.05 -5.82
CA ARG A 132 -15.69 11.38 -6.37
C ARG A 132 -14.48 12.23 -6.76
N VAL A 133 -13.30 11.90 -6.24
CA VAL A 133 -12.03 12.58 -6.56
C VAL A 133 -11.09 11.69 -7.38
N GLY A 134 -11.62 10.59 -7.94
CA GLY A 134 -10.88 9.71 -8.85
C GLY A 134 -10.02 8.65 -8.16
N VAL A 135 -10.27 8.34 -6.89
CA VAL A 135 -9.58 7.26 -6.16
C VAL A 135 -10.49 6.06 -6.05
N ASN A 136 -10.06 4.92 -6.60
CA ASN A 136 -10.68 3.63 -6.35
C ASN A 136 -10.16 3.07 -5.02
N VAL A 137 -11.04 2.50 -4.19
CA VAL A 137 -10.66 1.86 -2.92
C VAL A 137 -11.18 0.44 -2.92
N CYS A 138 -10.30 -0.53 -2.76
CA CYS A 138 -10.66 -1.95 -2.76
C CYS A 138 -10.00 -2.70 -1.59
N ARG A 139 -10.71 -3.70 -1.04
CA ARG A 139 -10.16 -4.58 -0.01
C ARG A 139 -9.19 -5.62 -0.58
N GLU A 140 -9.55 -6.16 -1.74
CA GLU A 140 -8.78 -7.15 -2.46
C GLU A 140 -8.46 -6.58 -3.83
N TRP A 141 -7.17 -6.59 -4.18
CA TRP A 141 -6.75 -6.16 -5.49
C TRP A 141 -7.01 -7.26 -6.52
N SER A 142 -7.44 -6.87 -7.71
CA SER A 142 -7.69 -7.74 -8.85
C SER A 142 -7.23 -7.01 -10.11
N PRO A 143 -6.73 -7.71 -11.14
CA PRO A 143 -6.38 -7.09 -12.41
C PRO A 143 -7.51 -6.31 -13.07
N ALA A 144 -8.78 -6.61 -12.71
CA ALA A 144 -9.95 -5.88 -13.21
C ALA A 144 -10.18 -4.51 -12.54
N HIS A 145 -9.42 -4.18 -11.48
CA HIS A 145 -9.45 -2.86 -10.83
C HIS A 145 -8.52 -1.84 -11.51
N VAL A 146 -7.85 -2.26 -12.59
CA VAL A 146 -6.89 -1.49 -13.38
C VAL A 146 -7.34 -1.41 -14.84
#